data_AF-G5NK43-F1
#
_entry.id   AF-G5NK43-F1
#
_cell.length_a   1.000
_cell.length_b   1.000
_cell.length_c   1.000
_cell.angle_alpha   90.00
_cell.angle_beta   90.00
_cell.angle_gamma   90.00
#
_symmetry.space_group_name_H-M   'P 1'
#
loop_
_entity.id
_entity.type
_entity.pdbx_description
1 polymer ?
#
loop_
_entity_poly.entity_id
_entity_poly.type
_entity_poly.pdbx_seq_one_letter_code
_entity_poly.pdbx_strand_id
1 'polypeptide(L)'
;MRTLDLNVRDFVIHDFRRTASTLLHEQGYNSDWIEKYLAHKIGGVHGVYNRAEYLNQRREMLQSCANFIDAQIEEGRKVAIGKFGKAYEVK
;
A
#
# COMPACT_ATOMS: atom_id res chain seq x y z
N MET A 1 -13.75 9.55 -16.31
CA MET A 1 -12.39 10.02 -15.96
C MET A 1 -11.44 9.53 -17.03
N ARG A 2 -10.54 10.37 -17.57
CA ARG A 2 -9.43 9.89 -18.39
C ARG A 2 -8.30 9.52 -17.45
N THR A 3 -8.07 8.22 -17.26
CA THR A 3 -6.86 7.68 -16.63
C THR A 3 -5.64 8.01 -17.52
N LEU A 4 -4.45 7.97 -16.92
CA LEU A 4 -3.14 8.27 -17.51
C LEU A 4 -2.98 7.65 -18.92
N ASP A 5 -2.00 8.07 -19.73
CA ASP A 5 -1.64 7.49 -21.06
C ASP A 5 -1.09 6.05 -20.99
N LEU A 6 -1.67 5.26 -20.10
CA LEU A 6 -1.47 3.86 -19.86
C LEU A 6 -2.78 3.20 -20.29
N ASN A 7 -2.71 2.15 -21.12
CA ASN A 7 -3.89 1.38 -21.53
C ASN A 7 -4.42 0.51 -20.38
N VAL A 8 -4.73 1.16 -19.26
CA VAL A 8 -5.27 0.57 -18.03
C VAL A 8 -6.72 1.03 -17.94
N ARG A 9 -7.63 0.10 -18.19
CA ARG A 9 -9.07 0.33 -18.03
C ARG A 9 -9.36 0.61 -16.54
N ASP A 10 -10.01 1.75 -16.28
CA ASP A 10 -10.62 2.13 -15.00
C ASP A 10 -9.80 1.85 -13.74
N PHE A 11 -8.64 2.54 -13.60
CA PHE A 11 -7.84 2.51 -12.37
C PHE A 11 -8.53 3.27 -11.24
N VAL A 12 -8.85 2.58 -10.15
CA VAL A 12 -9.55 3.12 -8.97
C VAL A 12 -8.73 2.93 -7.69
N ILE A 13 -9.23 3.47 -6.58
CA ILE A 13 -8.53 3.44 -5.28
C ILE A 13 -8.17 2.00 -4.84
N HIS A 14 -9.02 1.01 -5.17
CA HIS A 14 -8.75 -0.39 -4.85
C HIS A 14 -7.49 -0.93 -5.55
N ASP A 15 -7.16 -0.44 -6.75
CA ASP A 15 -6.01 -0.92 -7.52
C ASP A 15 -4.70 -0.55 -6.84
N PHE A 16 -4.62 0.59 -6.12
CA PHE A 16 -3.45 0.90 -5.29
C PHE A 16 -3.17 -0.19 -4.26
N ARG A 17 -4.23 -0.70 -3.62
CA ARG A 17 -4.10 -1.76 -2.61
C ARG A 17 -3.61 -3.07 -3.24
N ARG A 18 -4.10 -3.39 -4.43
CA ARG A 18 -3.68 -4.58 -5.18
C ARG A 18 -2.22 -4.46 -5.64
N THR A 19 -1.84 -3.31 -6.21
CA THR A 19 -0.46 -3.04 -6.63
C THR A 19 0.51 -3.12 -5.45
N ALA A 20 0.17 -2.51 -4.30
CA ALA A 20 1.00 -2.57 -3.10
C ALA A 20 1.16 -4.01 -2.58
N SER A 21 0.09 -4.81 -2.58
CA SER A 21 0.14 -6.22 -2.19
C SER A 21 1.07 -7.04 -3.10
N THR A 22 0.93 -6.89 -4.43
CA THR A 22 1.79 -7.58 -5.40
C THR A 22 3.26 -7.19 -5.22
N LEU A 23 3.57 -5.89 -5.11
CA LEU A 23 4.92 -5.40 -4.89
C LEU A 23 5.57 -6.02 -3.64
N LEU A 24 4.85 -6.03 -2.52
CA LEU A 24 5.37 -6.56 -1.25
C LEU A 24 5.62 -8.07 -1.31
N HIS A 25 4.77 -8.82 -2.03
CA HIS A 25 5.01 -10.24 -2.27
C HIS A 25 6.22 -10.48 -3.18
N GLU A 26 6.41 -9.69 -4.23
CA GLU A 26 7.57 -9.78 -5.12
C GLU A 26 8.88 -9.44 -4.41
N GLN A 27 8.83 -8.55 -3.42
CA GLN A 27 9.95 -8.25 -2.53
C GLN A 27 10.23 -9.37 -1.51
N GLY A 28 9.40 -10.41 -1.44
CA GLY A 28 9.62 -11.59 -0.60
C GLY A 28 9.22 -11.39 0.87
N TYR A 29 8.41 -10.38 1.18
CA TYR A 29 7.89 -10.21 2.54
C TYR A 29 6.92 -11.33 2.93
N ASN A 30 6.83 -11.60 4.23
CA ASN A 30 5.95 -12.63 4.77
C ASN A 30 4.48 -12.27 4.51
N SER A 31 3.73 -13.21 3.93
CA SER A 31 2.30 -13.07 3.64
C SER A 31 1.48 -12.63 4.85
N ASP A 32 1.76 -13.16 6.05
CA ASP A 32 1.02 -12.79 7.26
C ASP A 32 1.18 -11.31 7.61
N TRP A 33 2.32 -10.71 7.30
CA TRP A 33 2.57 -9.29 7.54
C TRP A 33 1.80 -8.43 6.53
N ILE A 34 1.78 -8.87 5.27
CA ILE A 34 1.03 -8.22 4.18
C ILE A 34 -0.46 -8.27 4.48
N GLU A 35 -1.01 -9.44 4.84
CA GLU A 35 -2.42 -9.60 5.20
C GLU A 35 -2.81 -8.71 6.39
N LYS A 36 -1.95 -8.64 7.42
CA LYS A 36 -2.15 -7.74 8.56
C LYS A 36 -2.09 -6.26 8.18
N TYR A 37 -1.22 -5.87 7.26
CA TYR A 37 -1.19 -4.51 6.70
C TYR A 37 -2.47 -4.18 5.94
N LEU A 38 -2.98 -5.13 5.15
CA LEU A 38 -4.21 -4.99 4.37
C LEU A 38 -5.49 -5.08 5.22
N ALA A 39 -5.34 -5.23 6.55
CA ALA A 39 -6.42 -5.45 7.52
C ALA A 39 -7.32 -6.64 7.13
N HIS A 40 -6.73 -7.65 6.48
CA HIS A 40 -7.43 -8.87 6.13
C HIS A 40 -7.59 -9.80 7.33
N LYS A 41 -8.66 -10.57 7.30
CA LYS A 41 -8.85 -11.68 8.23
C LYS A 41 -8.26 -12.94 7.63
N ILE A 42 -7.23 -13.47 8.26
CA ILE A 42 -6.64 -14.76 7.91
C ILE A 42 -7.66 -15.86 8.26
N GLY A 43 -7.96 -16.72 7.29
CA GLY A 43 -8.91 -17.82 7.44
C GLY A 43 -8.31 -19.08 8.06
N GLY A 44 -9.19 -20.04 8.37
CA GLY A 44 -8.81 -21.38 8.80
C GLY A 44 -8.06 -21.44 10.14
N VAL A 45 -7.44 -22.60 10.39
CA VAL A 45 -6.69 -22.89 11.62
C VAL A 45 -5.51 -21.92 11.80
N HIS A 46 -4.86 -21.54 10.70
CA HIS A 46 -3.77 -20.56 10.71
C HIS A 46 -4.20 -19.22 11.32
N GLY A 47 -5.36 -18.69 10.90
CA GLY A 47 -5.90 -17.45 11.46
C GLY A 47 -6.37 -17.55 12.91
N VAL A 48 -6.74 -18.75 13.39
CA VAL A 48 -7.11 -18.99 14.79
C VAL A 48 -5.89 -18.88 15.70
N TYR A 49 -4.77 -19.48 15.30
CA TYR A 49 -3.55 -19.51 16.11
C TYR A 49 -2.64 -18.31 15.91
N ASN A 50 -2.70 -17.64 14.75
CA ASN A 50 -1.88 -16.47 14.49
C ASN A 50 -2.42 -15.23 15.22
N ARG A 51 -1.96 -15.07 16.47
CA ARG A 51 -2.25 -13.91 17.34
C ARG A 51 -1.16 -12.84 17.28
N ALA A 52 -0.15 -13.01 16.44
CA ALA A 52 0.97 -12.07 16.35
C ALA A 52 0.58 -10.81 15.57
N GLU A 53 1.06 -9.67 16.06
CA GLU A 53 0.79 -8.35 15.45
C GLU A 53 1.90 -7.88 14.50
N TYR A 54 3.08 -8.52 14.57
CA TYR A 54 4.24 -8.26 13.71
C TYR A 54 4.59 -6.76 13.56
N LEU A 55 4.44 -5.97 14.63
CA LEU A 55 4.51 -4.51 14.54
C LEU A 55 5.84 -3.98 14.00
N ASN A 56 6.96 -4.55 14.43
CA ASN A 56 8.28 -4.10 13.99
C ASN A 56 8.52 -4.47 12.53
N GLN A 57 8.20 -5.71 12.16
CA GLN A 57 8.36 -6.21 10.80
C GLN A 57 7.45 -5.47 9.81
N ARG A 58 6.21 -5.19 10.20
CA ARG A 58 5.28 -4.38 9.39
C ARG A 58 5.77 -2.95 9.24
N ARG A 59 6.38 -2.36 10.27
CA ARG A 59 6.96 -1.01 10.17
C ARG A 59 8.09 -0.98 9.13
N GLU A 60 9.01 -1.92 9.19
CA GLU A 60 10.12 -2.03 8.23
C GLU A 60 9.60 -2.27 6.80
N MET A 61 8.65 -3.19 6.64
CA MET A 61 7.99 -3.47 5.36
C MET A 61 7.29 -2.23 4.79
N LEU A 62 6.54 -1.50 5.61
CA LEU A 62 5.85 -0.29 5.16
C LEU A 62 6.81 0.84 4.83
N GLN A 63 7.92 0.94 5.54
CA GLN A 63 8.98 1.89 5.20
C GLN A 63 9.64 1.53 3.86
N SER A 64 9.86 0.24 3.57
CA SER A 64 10.36 -0.21 2.27
C SER A 64 9.40 0.17 1.13
N CYS A 65 8.10 -0.03 1.33
CA CYS A 65 7.07 0.41 0.37
C CYS A 65 7.09 1.93 0.16
N ALA A 66 7.19 2.72 1.24
CA ALA A 66 7.31 4.17 1.15
C ALA A 66 8.57 4.59 0.38
N ASN A 67 9.72 4.01 0.69
CA ASN A 67 10.98 4.29 0.00
C ASN A 67 10.90 3.95 -1.49
N PHE A 68 10.23 2.86 -1.87
CA PHE A 68 9.99 2.52 -3.26
C PHE A 68 9.15 3.61 -3.95
N ILE A 69 8.05 4.03 -3.33
CA ILE A 69 7.19 5.10 -3.87
C ILE A 69 8.01 6.37 -4.04
N ASP A 70 8.73 6.81 -3.01
CA ASP A 70 9.57 8.01 -3.03
C ASP A 70 10.60 7.94 -4.17
N ALA A 71 11.25 6.80 -4.38
CA ALA A 71 12.18 6.60 -5.49
C ALA A 71 11.50 6.79 -6.87
N GLN A 72 10.27 6.27 -7.06
CA GLN A 72 9.53 6.48 -8.31
C GLN A 72 9.13 7.95 -8.53
N ILE A 73 8.82 8.66 -7.44
CA ILE A 73 8.49 10.09 -7.46
C ILE A 73 9.71 10.92 -7.90
N GLU A 74 10.86 10.64 -7.29
CA GLU A 74 12.12 11.36 -7.52
C GLU A 74 12.69 11.12 -8.92
N GLU A 75 12.71 9.86 -9.38
CA GLU A 75 13.20 9.46 -10.69
C GLU A 75 12.32 10.02 -11.82
N GLY A 76 11.00 10.05 -11.61
CA GLY A 76 10.04 10.47 -12.62
C GLY A 76 9.78 11.97 -12.71
N ARG A 77 9.91 12.74 -11.61
CA ARG A 77 9.51 14.16 -11.50
C ARG A 77 8.14 14.47 -12.16
N LYS A 78 7.21 13.51 -12.12
CA LYS A 78 5.86 13.57 -12.74
C LYS A 78 4.74 13.52 -11.69
N VAL A 79 5.00 14.04 -10.50
CA VAL A 79 4.04 14.02 -9.41
C VAL A 79 3.54 15.44 -9.21
N ALA A 80 2.24 15.65 -9.44
CA ALA A 80 1.60 16.88 -9.04
C ALA A 80 1.56 16.92 -7.50
N ILE A 81 2.53 17.61 -6.88
CA ILE A 81 2.46 17.93 -5.45
C ILE A 81 1.34 18.95 -5.28
N GLY A 82 0.12 18.44 -5.11
CA GLY A 82 -1.04 19.25 -4.82
C GLY A 82 -0.87 19.90 -3.45
N LYS A 83 -1.09 21.22 -3.35
CA LYS A 83 -1.36 21.87 -2.06
C LYS A 83 -2.76 21.46 -1.62
N PHE A 84 -2.91 20.25 -1.10
CA PHE A 84 -4.15 19.82 -0.48
C PHE A 84 -4.35 20.66 0.79
N GLY A 85 -5.18 21.69 0.69
CA GLY A 85 -5.49 22.59 1.81
C GLY A 85 -6.02 21.79 3.00
N LYS A 86 -5.70 22.23 4.22
CA LYS A 86 -6.27 21.68 5.45
C LYS A 86 -7.79 21.86 5.43
N ALA A 87 -8.52 20.86 4.96
CA ALA A 87 -9.97 20.83 5.08
C ALA A 87 -10.35 20.17 6.41
N TYR A 88 -10.24 20.92 7.50
CA TYR A 88 -11.04 20.69 8.69
C TYR A 88 -11.20 22.02 9.45
N GLU A 89 -12.15 22.83 9.02
CA GLU A 89 -12.77 23.83 9.89
C GLU A 89 -14.01 23.19 10.51
N VAL A 90 -13.96 22.99 11.82
CA VAL A 90 -15.11 22.58 12.65
C VAL A 90 -16.06 23.77 12.72
N LYS A 91 -17.32 23.55 12.36
CA LYS A 91 -18.43 24.40 12.83
C LYS A 91 -18.86 23.95 14.21
#